data_AF-A0ABD1LRA3-F1
#
_entry.id   AF-A0ABD1LRA3-F1
#
_cell.length_a   1.000
_cell.length_b   1.000
_cell.length_c   1.000
_cell.angle_alpha   90.00
_cell.angle_beta   90.00
_cell.angle_gamma   90.00
#
_symmetry.space_group_name_H-M   'P 1'
#
loop_
_entity.id
_entity.type
_entity.pdbx_description
1 polymer ?
#
loop_
_entity_poly.entity_id
_entity_poly.type
_entity_poly.pdbx_seq_one_letter_code
_entity_poly.pdbx_strand_id
1 'polypeptide(L)'
;MELLYAKLIHGVPMESHLSKLVGSSDSGNRYFDYDKLAELDMWGVTPSNHCDWNALREMISKNDVRNSLLVALMPTASISQILGNNKCFEPYTSNIYSHPHTIMYWHVVVVNKHILHDLTEMGLWSPTLKNHIIYEDGSVQNIPEIPHELKAINKYDIYDFLNSQNFDSMCLL
;
A
#
# COMPACT_ATOMS: atom_id res chain seq x y z
N MET A 1 0.26 -3.49 -7.05
CA MET A 1 1.25 -2.54 -6.52
C MET A 1 2.09 -1.93 -7.62
N GLU A 2 2.76 -2.72 -8.47
CA GLU A 2 3.61 -2.25 -9.58
C GLU A 2 3.04 -1.05 -10.39
N LEU A 3 1.79 -1.17 -10.86
CA LEU A 3 1.13 -0.11 -11.64
C LEU A 3 0.97 1.23 -10.88
N LEU A 4 0.74 1.16 -9.56
CA LEU A 4 0.61 2.35 -8.72
C LEU A 4 1.96 3.07 -8.60
N TYR A 5 3.05 2.32 -8.39
CA TYR A 5 4.41 2.89 -8.35
C TYR A 5 4.82 3.47 -9.68
N ALA A 6 4.57 2.74 -10.78
CA ALA A 6 4.85 3.23 -12.13
C ALA A 6 4.15 4.56 -12.39
N LYS A 7 2.87 4.67 -12.01
CA LYS A 7 2.09 5.90 -12.17
C LYS A 7 2.52 7.02 -11.23
N LEU A 8 2.99 6.73 -10.02
CA LEU A 8 3.57 7.72 -9.13
C LEU A 8 4.84 8.32 -9.71
N ILE A 9 5.75 7.49 -10.24
CA ILE A 9 7.00 7.94 -10.85
C ILE A 9 6.71 8.79 -12.09
N HIS A 10 5.79 8.35 -12.96
CA HIS A 10 5.39 9.10 -14.15
C HIS A 10 4.57 10.36 -13.82
N GLY A 11 3.84 10.35 -12.71
CA GLY A 11 2.98 11.45 -12.28
C GLY A 11 3.71 12.62 -11.65
N VAL A 12 5.01 12.50 -11.36
CA VAL A 12 5.82 13.61 -10.86
C VAL A 12 5.93 14.64 -11.99
N PRO A 13 5.37 15.86 -11.84
CA PRO A 13 5.57 16.92 -12.81
C PRO A 13 7.06 17.29 -12.78
N MET A 14 7.80 16.81 -13.78
CA MET A 14 9.16 17.22 -14.06
C MET A 14 9.14 18.60 -14.73
N GLU A 15 8.44 19.55 -14.12
CA GLU A 15 8.50 20.95 -14.56
C GLU A 15 9.91 21.45 -14.29
N SER A 16 10.54 21.85 -15.38
CA SER A 16 11.96 22.11 -15.53
C SER A 16 12.41 23.32 -14.71
N HIS A 17 12.69 23.11 -13.43
CA HIS A 17 13.71 23.91 -12.76
C HIS A 17 15.05 23.28 -13.07
N LEU A 18 15.84 23.95 -13.91
CA LEU A 18 17.21 23.57 -14.23
C LEU A 18 17.96 23.20 -12.94
N SER A 19 18.36 21.94 -12.82
CA SER A 19 19.21 21.46 -11.73
C SER A 19 20.64 21.96 -11.94
N LYS A 20 20.87 23.28 -11.96
CA LYS A 20 22.23 23.87 -11.91
C LYS A 20 22.86 23.75 -10.52
N LEU A 21 22.69 22.60 -9.87
CA LEU A 21 23.28 22.27 -8.58
C LEU A 21 24.19 21.05 -8.75
N VAL A 22 25.12 20.90 -7.79
CA VAL A 22 26.12 19.84 -7.73
C VAL A 22 25.49 18.46 -7.98
N GLY A 23 25.96 17.74 -9.01
CA GLY A 23 25.42 16.43 -9.41
C GLY A 23 24.79 16.38 -10.82
N SER A 24 24.56 17.54 -11.45
CA SER A 24 24.13 17.65 -12.85
C SER A 24 25.16 17.06 -13.83
N SER A 25 24.73 16.72 -15.05
CA SER A 25 25.56 16.27 -16.16
C SER A 25 26.80 17.14 -16.40
N ASP A 26 26.71 18.44 -16.11
CA ASP A 26 27.78 19.44 -16.26
C ASP A 26 28.74 19.52 -15.05
N SER A 27 28.45 18.81 -13.95
CA SER A 27 29.26 18.87 -12.73
C SER A 27 30.37 17.81 -12.73
N GLY A 28 31.61 18.23 -12.44
CA GLY A 28 32.79 17.34 -12.42
C GLY A 28 32.79 16.24 -11.34
N ASN A 29 31.86 16.30 -10.38
CA ASN A 29 31.66 15.30 -9.33
C ASN A 29 30.38 14.49 -9.61
N ARG A 30 30.45 13.59 -10.59
CA ARG A 30 29.33 12.71 -10.94
C ARG A 30 29.27 11.53 -9.99
N TYR A 31 28.22 11.46 -9.16
CA TYR A 31 27.91 10.30 -8.31
C TYR A 31 26.78 9.43 -8.86
N PHE A 32 25.99 9.94 -9.81
CA PHE A 32 24.84 9.25 -10.38
C PHE A 32 25.17 8.72 -11.78
N ASP A 33 24.97 7.41 -11.98
CA ASP A 33 25.11 6.76 -13.29
C ASP A 33 23.79 6.92 -14.06
N TYR A 34 23.77 7.89 -14.98
CA TYR A 34 22.57 8.17 -15.78
C TYR A 34 22.27 7.04 -16.81
N ASP A 35 23.18 6.11 -17.04
CA ASP A 35 22.92 4.97 -17.93
C ASP A 35 22.15 3.85 -17.20
N LYS A 36 22.08 3.89 -15.86
CA LYS A 36 21.34 2.95 -15.00
C LYS A 36 20.18 3.63 -14.27
N LEU A 37 19.55 4.59 -14.93
CA LEU A 37 18.64 5.59 -14.35
C LEU A 37 17.42 5.09 -13.56
N ALA A 38 17.03 3.82 -13.72
CA ALA A 38 15.86 3.29 -13.05
C ALA A 38 16.24 2.14 -12.11
N GLU A 39 15.68 2.18 -10.89
CA GLU A 39 15.69 1.08 -9.93
C GLU A 39 15.24 -0.26 -10.57
N LEU A 40 14.36 -0.17 -11.58
CA LEU A 40 13.91 -1.29 -12.41
C LEU A 40 15.05 -1.96 -13.21
N ASP A 41 15.95 -1.17 -13.79
CA ASP A 41 17.10 -1.69 -14.54
C ASP A 41 18.16 -2.28 -13.60
N MET A 42 18.29 -1.72 -12.39
CA MET A 42 19.16 -2.29 -11.36
C MET A 42 18.72 -3.68 -10.92
N TRP A 43 17.41 -3.94 -10.89
CA TRP A 43 16.83 -5.23 -10.49
C TRP A 43 16.59 -6.17 -11.67
N GLY A 44 16.90 -5.74 -12.90
CA GLY A 44 16.74 -6.54 -14.13
C GLY A 44 15.29 -6.87 -14.47
N VAL A 45 14.33 -6.07 -14.01
CA VAL A 45 12.90 -6.29 -14.22
C VAL A 45 12.43 -5.50 -15.43
N THR A 46 11.84 -6.18 -16.41
CA THR A 46 11.19 -5.51 -17.55
C THR A 46 9.89 -4.86 -17.08
N PRO A 47 9.74 -3.54 -17.19
CA PRO A 47 8.57 -2.87 -16.67
C PRO A 47 7.34 -3.11 -17.55
N SER A 48 6.16 -2.95 -16.95
CA SER A 48 4.88 -3.07 -17.64
C SER A 48 4.65 -1.97 -18.70
N ASN A 49 3.92 -2.32 -19.77
CA ASN A 49 3.66 -1.49 -20.95
C ASN A 49 2.70 -0.30 -20.72
N HIS A 50 2.31 -0.02 -19.48
CA HIS A 50 1.33 1.03 -19.17
C HIS A 50 1.95 2.44 -19.10
N CYS A 51 3.27 2.55 -19.10
CA CYS A 51 3.99 3.82 -19.06
C CYS A 51 5.13 3.83 -20.10
N ASP A 52 5.34 4.98 -20.74
CA ASP A 52 6.40 5.18 -21.75
C ASP A 52 7.75 5.44 -21.08
N TRP A 53 8.38 4.39 -20.56
CA TRP A 53 9.67 4.46 -19.88
C TRP A 53 10.80 5.02 -20.75
N ASN A 54 10.74 4.81 -22.07
CA ASN A 54 11.73 5.35 -23.01
C ASN A 54 11.64 6.88 -23.11
N ALA A 55 10.42 7.43 -23.19
CA ALA A 55 10.21 8.87 -23.20
C ALA A 55 10.67 9.50 -21.88
N LEU A 56 10.42 8.83 -20.75
CA LEU A 56 10.89 9.27 -19.44
C LEU A 56 12.43 9.30 -19.36
N ARG A 57 13.12 8.26 -19.87
CA ARG A 57 14.59 8.22 -19.94
C ARG A 57 15.16 9.36 -20.79
N GLU A 58 14.55 9.63 -21.95
CA GLU A 58 14.97 10.75 -22.79
C GLU A 58 14.79 12.10 -22.10
N MET A 59 13.70 12.29 -21.35
CA MET A 59 13.47 13.52 -20.60
C MET A 59 14.49 13.69 -19.47
N ILE A 60 14.79 12.63 -18.72
CA ILE A 60 15.78 12.68 -17.64
C ILE A 60 17.17 12.97 -18.20
N SER A 61 17.55 12.35 -19.33
CA SER A 61 18.82 12.62 -19.99
C SER A 61 18.96 14.07 -20.48
N LYS A 62 17.86 14.77 -20.76
CA LYS A 62 17.87 16.17 -21.23
C LYS A 62 17.85 17.19 -20.09
N ASN A 63 17.11 16.90 -19.02
CA ASN A 63 16.78 17.88 -17.99
C ASN A 63 17.41 17.60 -16.62
N ASP A 64 18.12 16.47 -16.45
CA ASP A 64 18.62 15.94 -15.18
C ASP A 64 17.50 15.76 -14.12
N VAL A 65 17.82 15.12 -12.99
CA VAL A 65 16.89 14.95 -11.86
C VAL A 65 17.36 15.80 -10.68
N ARG A 66 16.42 16.50 -10.03
CA ARG A 66 16.72 17.36 -8.86
C ARG A 66 16.92 16.56 -7.56
N ASN A 67 16.21 15.45 -7.41
CA ASN A 67 16.23 14.62 -6.21
C ASN A 67 16.94 13.30 -6.50
N SER A 68 17.80 12.85 -5.59
CA SER A 68 18.48 11.56 -5.70
C SER A 68 17.56 10.36 -5.49
N LEU A 69 16.49 10.53 -4.69
CA LEU A 69 15.47 9.51 -4.43
C LEU A 69 14.09 10.18 -4.41
N LEU A 70 13.10 9.53 -5.04
CA LEU A 70 11.74 10.08 -5.20
C LEU A 70 10.68 9.34 -4.38
N VAL A 71 10.85 8.04 -4.15
CA VAL A 71 9.85 7.20 -3.49
C VAL A 71 10.49 6.48 -2.32
N ALA A 72 9.88 6.63 -1.15
CA ALA A 72 10.18 5.84 0.04
C ALA A 72 8.88 5.60 0.80
N LEU A 73 8.63 4.35 1.17
CA LEU A 73 7.43 3.99 1.93
C LEU A 73 7.71 4.15 3.41
N MET A 74 6.99 5.08 4.03
CA MET A 74 7.01 5.27 5.47
C MET A 74 5.83 4.52 6.12
N PRO A 75 5.96 4.01 7.36
CA PRO A 75 4.79 3.63 8.14
C PRO A 75 3.88 4.84 8.37
N THR A 76 2.68 4.82 7.80
CA THR A 76 1.73 5.93 7.86
C THR A 76 0.72 5.79 9.01
N ALA A 77 1.09 5.17 10.12
CA ALA A 77 0.16 4.71 11.15
C ALA A 77 -0.80 5.82 11.64
N SER A 78 -0.29 7.01 11.96
CA SER A 78 -1.11 8.12 12.49
C SER A 78 -1.92 8.83 11.41
N ILE A 79 -1.33 9.06 10.24
CA ILE A 79 -2.02 9.78 9.14
C ILE A 79 -3.14 8.90 8.56
N SER A 80 -2.91 7.59 8.42
CA SER A 80 -3.93 6.68 7.91
C SER A 80 -5.11 6.55 8.87
N GLN A 81 -4.88 6.62 10.19
CA GLN A 81 -5.95 6.69 11.19
C GLN A 81 -6.82 7.93 11.02
N ILE A 82 -6.21 9.10 10.80
CA ILE A 82 -6.96 10.36 10.59
C ILE A 82 -7.77 10.31 9.29
N LEU A 83 -7.19 9.77 8.21
CA LEU A 83 -7.85 9.64 6.91
C LEU A 83 -8.82 8.44 6.83
N GLY A 84 -8.87 7.59 7.86
CA GLY A 84 -9.68 6.37 7.85
C GLY A 84 -9.23 5.33 6.80
N ASN A 85 -7.94 5.30 6.48
CA ASN A 85 -7.31 4.35 5.55
C ASN A 85 -6.51 3.30 6.32
N ASN A 86 -6.20 2.17 5.66
CA ASN A 86 -5.30 1.18 6.25
C ASN A 86 -3.86 1.73 6.35
N LYS A 87 -3.06 1.10 7.21
CA LYS A 87 -1.65 1.46 7.38
C LYS A 87 -0.86 1.07 6.13
N CYS A 88 -0.33 2.08 5.46
CA CYS A 88 0.60 1.92 4.35
C CYS A 88 0.14 0.87 3.32
N PHE A 89 1.03 -0.02 2.90
CA PHE A 89 0.77 -1.13 2.00
C PHE A 89 0.42 -2.44 2.72
N GLU A 90 0.22 -2.40 4.03
CA GLU A 90 -0.07 -3.60 4.80
C GLU A 90 -1.49 -4.08 4.48
N PRO A 91 -1.76 -5.39 4.53
CA PRO A 91 -3.13 -5.90 4.54
C PRO A 91 -3.87 -5.46 5.81
N TYR A 92 -5.18 -5.62 5.85
CA TYR A 92 -5.92 -5.37 7.08
C TYR A 92 -5.46 -6.37 8.16
N THR A 93 -5.25 -5.91 9.39
CA THR A 93 -4.86 -6.80 10.50
C THR A 93 -6.06 -7.55 11.07
N SER A 94 -7.23 -6.90 11.06
CA SER A 94 -8.49 -7.38 11.62
C SER A 94 -9.64 -6.54 11.07
N ASN A 95 -10.82 -7.12 10.87
CA ASN A 95 -12.00 -6.35 10.46
C ASN A 95 -12.63 -5.54 11.59
N ILE A 96 -12.13 -5.72 12.82
CA ILE A 96 -12.57 -5.00 14.01
C ILE A 96 -11.37 -4.34 14.70
N TYR A 97 -11.54 -3.06 15.02
CA TYR A 97 -10.57 -2.23 15.72
C TYR A 97 -11.16 -1.73 17.02
N SER A 98 -10.57 -2.15 18.14
CA SER A 98 -10.78 -1.49 19.42
C SER A 98 -9.80 -0.31 19.52
N HIS A 99 -10.31 0.88 19.84
CA HIS A 99 -9.47 2.03 20.16
C HIS A 99 -9.32 2.09 21.68
N PRO A 100 -8.21 1.58 22.26
CA PRO A 100 -8.00 1.57 23.70
C PRO A 100 -7.81 2.99 24.28
N HIS A 101 -7.60 3.98 23.42
CA HIS A 101 -7.32 5.38 23.79
C HIS A 101 -8.56 6.26 23.92
N THR A 102 -9.77 5.73 23.79
CA THR A 102 -10.98 6.49 24.09
C THR A 102 -11.13 6.68 25.61
N ILE A 103 -11.64 7.86 26.00
CA ILE A 103 -11.95 8.31 27.38
C ILE A 103 -12.31 7.14 28.30
N MET A 104 -11.82 7.16 29.55
CA MET A 104 -11.74 6.06 30.53
C MET A 104 -13.01 5.21 30.83
N TYR A 105 -14.11 5.42 30.12
CA TYR A 105 -15.38 4.71 30.29
C TYR A 105 -16.07 4.25 28.99
N TRP A 106 -15.50 4.50 27.80
CA TRP A 106 -16.12 4.10 26.53
C TRP A 106 -15.14 3.35 25.63
N HIS A 107 -15.24 2.01 25.62
CA HIS A 107 -14.58 1.20 24.61
C HIS A 107 -15.41 1.23 23.31
N VAL A 108 -14.94 1.97 22.32
CA VAL A 108 -15.58 2.02 21.01
C VAL A 108 -14.94 0.99 20.09
N VAL A 109 -15.75 0.03 19.67
CA VAL A 109 -15.39 -0.99 18.69
C VAL A 109 -15.78 -0.46 17.32
N VAL A 110 -14.78 -0.20 16.48
CA VAL A 110 -14.95 0.28 15.09
C VAL A 110 -14.82 -0.92 14.15
N VAL A 111 -15.79 -1.10 13.27
CA VAL A 111 -15.77 -2.16 12.25
C VAL A 111 -15.22 -1.58 10.95
N ASN A 112 -14.53 -2.39 10.16
CA ASN A 112 -14.06 -2.02 8.83
C ASN A 112 -15.23 -1.47 7.99
N LYS A 113 -15.05 -0.28 7.41
CA LYS A 113 -16.08 0.43 6.64
C LYS A 113 -16.55 -0.35 5.42
N HIS A 114 -15.67 -1.15 4.81
CA HIS A 114 -15.97 -1.90 3.59
C HIS A 114 -16.94 -3.05 3.89
N ILE A 115 -16.57 -3.92 4.83
CA ILE A 115 -17.43 -5.06 5.19
C ILE A 115 -18.76 -4.61 5.81
N LEU A 116 -18.76 -3.52 6.57
CA LEU A 116 -19.99 -2.98 7.15
C LEU A 116 -20.94 -2.50 6.04
N HIS A 117 -20.41 -1.86 5.00
CA HIS A 117 -21.20 -1.45 3.85
C HIS A 117 -21.80 -2.66 3.14
N ASP A 118 -20.98 -3.65 2.80
CA ASP A 118 -21.41 -4.86 2.08
C ASP A 118 -22.45 -5.67 2.87
N LEU A 119 -22.25 -5.85 4.18
CA LEU A 119 -23.19 -6.57 5.05
C LEU A 119 -24.51 -5.81 5.24
N THR A 120 -24.47 -4.47 5.21
CA THR A 120 -25.67 -3.64 5.30
C THR A 120 -26.47 -3.68 4.01
N GLU A 121 -25.80 -3.64 2.84
CA GLU A 121 -26.45 -3.77 1.53
C GLU A 121 -27.14 -5.12 1.36
N MET A 122 -26.54 -6.20 1.90
CA MET A 122 -27.14 -7.53 1.89
C MET A 122 -28.20 -7.74 2.98
N GLY A 123 -28.39 -6.78 3.89
CA GLY A 123 -29.33 -6.91 5.01
C GLY A 123 -28.94 -7.97 6.04
N LEU A 124 -27.69 -8.43 6.04
CA LEU A 124 -27.16 -9.46 6.95
C LEU A 124 -26.62 -8.86 8.26
N TRP A 125 -26.48 -7.54 8.32
CA TRP A 125 -25.94 -6.88 9.51
C TRP A 125 -26.87 -7.01 10.71
N SER A 126 -26.44 -7.79 11.71
CA SER A 126 -27.15 -7.95 12.99
C SER A 126 -26.21 -7.75 14.18
N PRO A 127 -26.73 -7.35 15.36
CA PRO A 127 -25.93 -7.28 16.58
C PRO A 127 -25.31 -8.63 16.96
N THR A 128 -25.99 -9.74 16.64
CA THR A 128 -25.50 -11.11 16.86
C THR A 128 -24.27 -11.38 15.99
N LEU A 129 -24.32 -10.99 14.72
CA LEU A 129 -23.21 -11.13 13.77
C LEU A 129 -21.99 -10.31 14.24
N LYS A 130 -22.20 -9.08 14.72
CA LYS A 130 -21.13 -8.26 15.30
C LYS A 130 -20.42 -8.97 16.44
N ASN A 131 -21.15 -9.58 17.36
CA ASN A 131 -20.57 -10.30 18.49
C ASN A 131 -19.83 -11.56 18.04
N HIS A 132 -20.32 -12.23 17.00
CA HIS A 132 -19.62 -13.36 16.38
C HIS A 132 -18.27 -12.95 15.79
N ILE A 133 -18.21 -11.82 15.07
CA ILE A 133 -16.95 -11.31 14.51
C ILE A 133 -15.98 -10.91 15.63
N ILE A 134 -16.47 -10.37 16.76
CA ILE A 134 -15.62 -10.06 17.93
C ILE A 134 -15.08 -11.35 18.56
N TYR A 135 -15.88 -12.41 18.63
CA TYR A 135 -15.46 -13.72 19.17
C TYR A 135 -14.36 -14.37 18.32
N GLU A 136 -14.42 -14.19 17.00
CA GLU A 136 -13.43 -14.69 16.04
C GLU A 136 -12.26 -13.70 15.84
N ASP A 137 -11.99 -12.80 16.79
CA ASP A 137 -10.91 -11.80 16.76
C ASP A 137 -10.87 -10.92 15.50
N GLY A 138 -12.03 -10.72 14.85
CA GLY A 138 -12.14 -9.93 13.63
C GLY A 138 -12.08 -10.75 12.33
N SER A 139 -11.93 -12.07 12.39
CA SER A 139 -12.02 -12.93 11.21
C SER A 139 -13.48 -13.20 10.82
N VAL A 140 -13.72 -13.28 9.51
CA VAL A 140 -15.06 -13.56 8.93
C VAL A 140 -15.14 -14.91 8.22
N GLN A 141 -14.07 -15.71 8.24
CA GLN A 141 -14.01 -16.98 7.52
C GLN A 141 -14.92 -18.05 8.15
N ASN A 142 -14.93 -18.11 9.48
CA ASN A 142 -15.64 -19.14 10.25
C ASN A 142 -17.16 -18.89 10.37
N ILE A 143 -17.66 -17.74 9.88
CA ILE A 143 -19.06 -17.36 10.04
C ILE A 143 -19.90 -17.92 8.88
N PRO A 144 -20.85 -18.84 9.13
CA PRO A 144 -21.62 -19.49 8.05
C PRO A 144 -22.60 -18.55 7.35
N GLU A 145 -23.00 -17.45 8.00
CA GLU A 145 -23.99 -16.48 7.50
C GLU A 145 -23.45 -15.59 6.36
N ILE A 146 -22.13 -15.50 6.21
CA ILE A 146 -21.48 -14.61 5.24
C ILE A 146 -21.23 -15.37 3.92
N PRO A 147 -21.65 -14.82 2.76
CA PRO A 147 -21.38 -15.41 1.45
C PRO A 147 -19.88 -15.63 1.18
N HIS A 148 -19.57 -16.70 0.44
CA HIS A 148 -18.19 -17.06 0.11
C HIS A 148 -17.45 -15.96 -0.69
N GLU A 149 -18.17 -15.17 -1.47
CA GLU A 149 -17.61 -14.04 -2.24
C GLU A 149 -17.06 -12.94 -1.31
N LEU A 150 -17.80 -12.56 -0.27
CA LEU A 150 -17.32 -11.60 0.73
C LEU A 150 -16.17 -12.16 1.57
N LYS A 151 -16.19 -13.46 1.85
CA LYS A 151 -15.07 -14.13 2.54
C LYS A 151 -13.80 -14.09 1.72
N ALA A 152 -13.89 -14.24 0.40
CA ALA A 152 -12.74 -14.18 -0.49
C ALA A 152 -12.12 -12.76 -0.53
N ILE A 153 -12.95 -11.72 -0.53
CA ILE A 153 -12.49 -10.32 -0.51
C ILE A 153 -11.86 -9.96 0.84
N ASN A 154 -12.42 -10.44 1.95
CA ASN A 154 -11.90 -10.17 3.30
C ASN A 154 -10.82 -11.16 3.76
N LYS A 155 -10.43 -12.12 2.91
CA LYS A 155 -9.37 -13.11 3.20
C LYS A 155 -7.98 -12.47 3.35
N TYR A 156 -7.82 -11.23 2.91
CA TYR A 156 -6.54 -10.53 3.02
C TYR A 156 -6.26 -9.98 4.41
N ASP A 157 -6.90 -10.51 5.46
CA ASP A 157 -6.40 -10.30 6.81
C ASP A 157 -5.01 -10.94 6.94
N ILE A 158 -4.05 -10.25 7.55
CA ILE A 158 -2.64 -10.69 7.63
C ILE A 158 -2.52 -12.13 8.14
N TYR A 159 -3.33 -12.52 9.13
CA TYR A 159 -3.32 -13.87 9.69
C TYR A 159 -3.77 -14.95 8.70
N ASP A 160 -4.81 -14.68 7.90
CA ASP A 160 -5.31 -15.60 6.89
C ASP A 160 -4.38 -15.65 5.67
N PHE A 161 -3.73 -14.53 5.34
CA PHE A 161 -2.69 -14.47 4.33
C PHE A 161 -1.47 -15.33 4.72
N LEU A 162 -0.96 -15.15 5.96
CA LEU A 162 0.16 -15.93 6.51
C LEU A 162 -0.17 -17.42 6.61
N ASN A 163 -1.40 -17.78 6.99
CA ASN A 163 -1.84 -19.18 7.03
C ASN A 163 -2.02 -19.81 5.64
N SER A 164 -2.18 -18.99 4.58
CA SER A 164 -2.29 -19.47 3.20
C SER A 164 -0.95 -19.65 2.49
N GLN A 165 0.08 -18.94 2.95
CA GLN A 165 1.44 -19.01 2.41
C GLN A 165 2.28 -19.89 3.35
N ASN A 166 2.60 -21.11 2.94
CA ASN A 166 3.64 -21.91 3.63
C ASN A 166 4.96 -21.10 3.62
N PHE A 167 5.24 -20.40 4.71
CA PHE A 167 6.32 -19.42 4.87
C PHE A 167 7.67 -20.11 5.16
N ASP A 168 8.12 -21.03 4.32
CA ASP A 168 9.48 -21.58 4.40
C ASP A 168 10.50 -20.82 3.53
N SER A 169 10.07 -19.90 2.67
CA SER A 169 10.95 -19.33 1.63
C SER A 169 11.01 -17.80 1.52
N MET A 170 10.43 -17.03 2.45
CA MET A 170 10.39 -15.55 2.33
C MET A 170 11.07 -14.77 3.47
N CYS A 171 11.82 -15.43 4.35
CA CYS A 171 12.61 -14.78 5.42
C CYS A 171 14.13 -14.71 5.14
N LEU A 172 14.58 -14.97 3.91
CA LEU A 172 15.99 -14.84 3.52
C LEU A 172 16.14 -14.07 2.21
N LEU A 173 15.80 -12.78 2.23
CA LEU A 173 16.39 -11.70 1.44
C LEU A 173 16.28 -10.41 2.26
#